data_AF-A0YXY6-F1
#
_entry.id   AF-A0YXY6-F1
#
_cell.length_a   1.000
_cell.length_b   1.000
_cell.length_c   1.000
_cell.angle_alpha   90.00
_cell.angle_beta   90.00
_cell.angle_gamma   90.00
#
_symmetry.space_group_name_H-M   'P 1'
#
loop_
_entity.id
_entity.type
_entity.pdbx_description
1 polymer ?
#
loop_
_entity_poly.entity_id
_entity_poly.type
_entity_poly.pdbx_seq_one_letter_code
_entity_poly.pdbx_strand_id
1 'polypeptide(L)' 'MLTLGQVEAMIQSKLPGSMVQVQDLTGGGDHLQAVVVSSEFEGKTLVKQHQMVYSAVKEAMDTEVIH' A
#
# COMPACT_ATOMS: atom_id res chain seq x y z
N MET A 1 12.33 -5.14 -9.23
CA MET A 1 11.87 -5.53 -7.88
C MET A 1 11.31 -4.29 -7.22
N LEU A 2 10.03 -4.33 -6.84
CA LEU A 2 9.41 -3.31 -6.01
C LEU A 2 10.00 -3.43 -4.60
N THR A 3 10.60 -2.35 -4.08
CA THR A 3 11.13 -2.35 -2.72
C THR A 3 10.05 -1.92 -1.72
N LEU A 4 10.20 -2.31 -0.45
CA LEU A 4 9.29 -1.91 0.63
C LEU A 4 9.10 -0.38 0.67
N GLY A 5 10.19 0.38 0.55
CA GLY A 5 10.15 1.84 0.56
C GLY A 5 9.44 2.45 -0.66
N GLN A 6 9.42 1.76 -1.81
CA GLN A 6 8.63 2.22 -2.96
C GLN A 6 7.13 2.07 -2.70
N VAL A 7 6.71 0.96 -2.09
CA VAL A 7 5.32 0.74 -1.70
C VAL A 7 4.86 1.79 -0.68
N GLU A 8 5.70 2.09 0.32
CA GLU A 8 5.43 3.14 1.31
C GLU A 8 5.23 4.51 0.65
N ALA A 9 6.15 4.91 -0.23
CA ALA A 9 6.07 6.19 -0.93
C ALA A 9 4.83 6.32 -1.83
N MET A 10 4.43 5.23 -2.50
CA MET A 10 3.23 5.20 -3.35
C MET A 10 1.96 5.40 -2.54
N ILE A 11 1.83 4.66 -1.42
CA ILE A 11 0.68 4.79 -0.53
C ILE A 11 0.63 6.20 0.06
N GLN A 12 1.76 6.74 0.52
CA GLN A 12 1.83 8.12 1.05
C GLN A 12 1.49 9.19 0.00
N SER A 13 1.83 8.97 -1.28
CA SER A 13 1.50 9.91 -2.35
C SER A 13 -0.01 10.01 -2.60
N LYS A 14 -0.77 8.93 -2.39
CA LYS A 14 -2.23 8.90 -2.57
C LYS A 14 -2.99 9.18 -1.27
N LEU A 15 -2.38 8.88 -0.14
CA LEU A 15 -2.91 9.13 1.21
C LEU A 15 -1.92 10.06 1.94
N PRO A 16 -1.93 11.37 1.64
CA PRO A 16 -0.99 12.30 2.24
C PRO A 16 -1.16 12.35 3.77
N GLY A 17 -0.05 12.29 4.48
CA GLY A 17 -0.05 12.24 5.96
C GLY A 17 -0.36 10.86 6.54
N SER A 18 -0.44 9.81 5.73
CA SER A 18 -0.56 8.44 6.23
C SER A 18 0.76 7.90 6.77
N MET A 19 0.68 7.14 7.86
CA MET A 19 1.78 6.29 8.32
C MET A 19 1.64 4.92 7.67
N VAL A 20 2.69 4.50 6.97
CA VAL A 20 2.73 3.24 6.24
C VAL A 20 3.92 2.44 6.75
N GLN A 21 3.69 1.17 7.06
CA GLN A 21 4.74 0.23 7.41
C GLN A 21 4.56 -1.02 6.57
N VAL A 22 5.57 -1.36 5.75
CA VAL A 22 5.54 -2.56 4.91
C VAL A 22 6.55 -3.57 5.42
N GLN A 23 6.12 -4.82 5.57
CA GLN A 23 6.93 -5.94 6.01
C GLN A 23 6.78 -7.12 5.04
N ASP A 24 7.89 -7.77 4.71
CA ASP A 24 7.87 -9.04 4.00
C ASP A 24 7.68 -10.19 5.00
N LEU A 25 6.62 -10.96 4.82
CA LEU A 25 6.28 -12.09 5.70
C LEU A 25 7.07 -13.37 5.36
N THR A 26 7.62 -13.44 4.15
CA THR A 26 8.27 -14.64 3.60
C THR A 26 9.77 -14.49 3.38
N GLY A 27 10.28 -13.25 3.36
CA GLY A 27 11.66 -12.91 3.04
C GLY A 27 12.01 -13.10 1.56
N GLY A 28 11.04 -13.47 0.72
CA GLY A 28 11.19 -13.70 -0.72
C GLY A 28 10.74 -12.52 -1.60
N GLY A 29 10.09 -11.51 -1.03
CA GLY A 29 9.55 -10.36 -1.75
C GLY A 29 8.17 -10.60 -2.38
N ASP A 30 7.59 -11.78 -2.22
CA ASP A 30 6.33 -12.17 -2.88
C ASP A 30 5.09 -11.96 -1.99
N HIS A 31 5.26 -11.96 -0.66
CA HIS A 31 4.18 -11.75 0.31
C HIS A 31 4.49 -10.57 1.22
N LEU A 32 3.88 -9.44 0.89
CA LEU A 32 4.02 -8.20 1.64
C LEU A 32 2.79 -7.97 2.54
N GLN A 33 3.03 -7.57 3.77
CA GLN A 33 2.05 -7.02 4.68
C GLN A 33 2.26 -5.51 4.76
N ALA A 34 1.20 -4.73 4.56
CA ALA A 34 1.22 -3.28 4.74
C ALA A 34 0.25 -2.88 5.84
N VAL A 35 0.73 -2.14 6.83
CA VAL A 35 -0.08 -1.46 7.84
C VAL A 35 -0.16 0.01 7.46
N VAL A 36 -1.39 0.50 7.23
CA VAL A 36 -1.64 1.89 6.83
C VAL A 36 -2.53 2.55 7.85
N VAL A 37 -2.09 3.68 8.38
CA VAL A 37 -2.86 4.54 9.29
C VAL A 37 -3.04 5.89 8.61
N SER A 38 -4.28 6.29 8.36
CA SER A 38 -4.61 7.57 7.72
C SER A 38 -5.91 8.12 8.30
N SER A 39 -5.99 9.45 8.44
CA SER A 39 -7.24 10.15 8.78
C SER A 39 -8.28 10.02 7.67
N GLU A 40 -7.87 9.79 6.42
CA GLU A 40 -8.76 9.60 5.27
C GLU A 40 -9.66 8.36 5.37
N PHE A 41 -9.34 7.44 6.30
CA PHE A 41 -10.13 6.24 6.57
C PHE A 41 -11.32 6.49 7.51
N GLU A 42 -11.38 7.64 8.17
CA GLU A 42 -12.47 7.99 9.07
C GLU A 42 -13.82 8.00 8.33
N GLY A 43 -14.82 7.32 8.90
CA GLY A 43 -16.15 7.19 8.30
C GLY A 43 -16.21 6.30 7.03
N LYS A 44 -15.10 5.66 6.63
CA LYS A 44 -15.09 4.69 5.53
C LYS A 44 -15.26 3.26 6.04
N THR A 45 -15.89 2.42 5.23
CA THR A 45 -15.94 0.97 5.52
C THR A 45 -14.57 0.34 5.29
N LEU A 46 -14.29 -0.80 5.95
CA LEU A 46 -13.07 -1.57 5.73
C LEU A 46 -12.82 -1.83 4.24
N VAL A 47 -13.85 -2.23 3.49
CA VAL A 47 -13.74 -2.46 2.04
C VAL A 47 -13.27 -1.19 1.29
N LYS A 48 -13.81 -0.02 1.63
CA LYS A 48 -13.38 1.25 1.00
C LYS A 48 -11.95 1.62 1.39
N GLN A 49 -11.56 1.40 2.65
CA GLN A 49 -10.18 1.63 3.10
C GLN A 49 -9.21 0.74 2.32
N HIS A 50 -9.54 -0.56 2.20
CA HIS A 50 -8.77 -1.50 1.40
C HIS A 50 -8.71 -1.09 -0.08
N GLN A 51 -9.83 -0.66 -0.67
CA GLN A 51 -9.84 -0.16 -2.05
C GLN A 51 -8.94 1.07 -2.22
N MET A 52 -8.93 2.01 -1.27
CA MET A 52 -8.08 3.20 -1.34
C MET A 52 -6.60 2.84 -1.31
N VAL A 53 -6.19 1.95 -0.39
CA VAL A 53 -4.81 1.45 -0.33
C VAL A 53 -4.46 0.67 -1.61
N TYR A 54 -5.33 -0.26 -2.02
CA TYR A 54 -5.10 -1.06 -3.21
C TYR A 54 -4.98 -0.20 -4.47
N SER A 55 -5.79 0.85 -4.61
CA SER A 55 -5.70 1.79 -5.74
C SER A 55 -4.35 2.50 -5.79
N ALA A 56 -3.78 2.82 -4.62
CA ALA A 56 -2.49 3.50 -4.53
C ALA A 56 -1.32 2.63 -4.99
N VAL A 57 -1.40 1.31 -4.75
CA VAL A 57 -0.36 0.36 -5.19
C VAL A 57 -0.67 -0.17 -6.59
N LYS A 58 -1.95 -0.35 -6.95
CA LYS A 58 -2.39 -0.89 -8.24
C LYS A 58 -1.95 -0.02 -9.42
N GLU A 59 -2.05 1.31 -9.30
CA GLU A 59 -1.54 2.20 -10.36
C GLU A 59 -0.03 2.01 -10.61
N ALA A 60 0.73 1.62 -9.59
CA ALA A 60 2.15 1.29 -9.72
C ALA A 60 2.42 -0.16 -10.14
N MET A 61 1.51 -1.09 -9.84
CA MET A 61 1.56 -2.49 -10.31
C MET A 61 1.16 -2.63 -11.79
N ASP A 62 0.25 -1.78 -12.29
CA ASP A 62 -0.14 -1.72 -13.71
C ASP A 62 1.05 -1.30 -14.61
N THR A 63 2.08 -0.66 -14.05
CA THR A 63 3.36 -0.36 -14.71
C THR A 63 4.39 -1.53 -14.69
N GLU A 64 3.92 -2.77 -14.81
CA GLU A 64 4.71 -3.98 -15.19
C GLU A 64 5.44 -4.83 -14.13
N VAL A 65 5.06 -4.92 -12.86
CA VAL A 65 5.60 -6.02 -12.03
C VAL A 65 4.64 -6.37 -10.91
N ILE A 66 4.05 -7.56 -10.98
CA ILE A 66 3.60 -8.47 -9.90
C ILE A 66 2.36 -9.22 -10.42
N HIS A 67 2.49 -10.54 -10.53
CA HIS A 67 1.43 -11.49 -10.87
C HIS A 67 1.08 -12.29 -9.61
#